data_AF-A0A182EN83-F1
#
_entry.id   AF-A0A182EN83-F1
#
_cell.length_a   1.000
_cell.length_b   1.000
_cell.length_c   1.000
_cell.angle_alpha   90.00
_cell.angle_beta   90.00
_cell.angle_gamma   90.00
#
_symmetry.space_group_name_H-M   'P 1'
#
loop_
_entity.id
_entity.type
_entity.pdbx_description
1 polymer ?
#
loop_
_entity_poly.entity_id
_entity_poly.type
_entity_poly.pdbx_seq_one_letter_code
_entity_poly.pdbx_strand_id
1 'polypeptide(L)'
;MQGHFSLLELPKDNKIGAIIEIVDALPVENRMLLKTVCQFLTEVAAHSKENMMNANNLSVVFGPNLTWPTDHEVPITQLNNLNNFCYRLIVDYDKVFERK
;
A
#
# COMPACT_ATOMS: atom_id res chain seq x y z
N MET A 1 13.12 -3.75 23.60
CA MET A 1 13.28 -4.45 22.31
C MET A 1 11.97 -4.32 21.54
N GLN A 2 11.82 -3.29 20.71
CA GLN A 2 10.75 -3.26 19.70
C GLN A 2 11.39 -3.71 18.40
N GLY A 3 11.14 -4.96 18.03
CA GLY A 3 11.50 -5.45 16.69
C GLY A 3 10.67 -4.66 15.69
N HIS A 4 11.35 -3.88 14.86
CA HIS A 4 10.74 -3.20 13.73
C HIS A 4 10.36 -4.28 12.72
N PHE A 5 9.12 -4.79 12.77
CA PHE A 5 8.64 -5.81 11.85
C PHE A 5 8.60 -5.22 10.44
N SER A 6 9.60 -5.54 9.63
CA SER A 6 9.66 -5.13 8.23
C SER A 6 8.74 -6.03 7.42
N LEU A 7 7.76 -5.44 6.74
CA LEU A 7 6.91 -6.17 5.76
C LEU A 7 7.75 -6.86 4.67
N LEU A 8 9.02 -6.48 4.49
CA LEU A 8 9.94 -7.12 3.55
C LEU A 8 10.32 -8.55 3.97
N GLU A 9 10.35 -8.85 5.26
CA GLU A 9 10.88 -10.11 5.81
C GLU A 9 9.83 -11.23 5.90
N LEU A 10 8.54 -10.91 5.77
CA LEU A 10 7.46 -11.90 5.85
C LEU A 10 7.35 -12.75 4.56
N PRO A 11 6.91 -14.01 4.64
CA PRO A 11 6.47 -14.76 3.45
C PRO A 11 5.35 -14.01 2.69
N LYS A 12 5.28 -14.13 1.37
CA LYS A 12 4.34 -13.36 0.52
C LYS A 12 2.86 -13.44 0.96
N ASP A 13 2.42 -14.61 1.42
CA ASP A 13 1.03 -14.81 1.88
C ASP A 13 0.81 -14.20 3.27
N ASN A 14 1.78 -14.35 4.17
CA ASN A 14 1.79 -13.68 5.47
C ASN A 14 1.81 -12.14 5.34
N LYS A 15 2.43 -11.59 4.27
CA LYS A 15 2.39 -10.15 3.98
C LYS A 15 0.98 -9.65 3.69
N ILE A 16 0.19 -10.40 2.91
CA ILE A 16 -1.19 -9.99 2.60
C ILE A 16 -2.02 -9.98 3.89
N GLY A 17 -1.88 -11.03 4.73
CA GLY A 17 -2.58 -11.09 6.01
C GLY A 17 -2.32 -9.87 6.90
N ALA A 18 -1.05 -9.50 7.09
CA ALA A 18 -0.68 -8.32 7.87
C ALA A 18 -1.24 -7.01 7.27
N ILE A 19 -1.27 -6.89 5.93
CA ILE A 19 -1.82 -5.71 5.25
C ILE A 19 -3.34 -5.62 5.45
N ILE A 20 -4.03 -6.76 5.38
CA ILE A 20 -5.45 -6.85 5.66
C ILE A 20 -5.75 -6.39 7.08
N GLU A 21 -5.00 -6.88 8.06
CA GLU A 21 -5.14 -6.48 9.47
C GLU A 21 -4.95 -4.97 9.65
N ILE A 22 -3.95 -4.39 9.00
CA ILE A 22 -3.70 -2.93 9.04
C ILE A 22 -4.88 -2.16 8.44
N VAL A 23 -5.37 -2.57 7.26
CA VAL A 23 -6.47 -1.88 6.56
C VAL A 23 -7.78 -2.00 7.35
N ASP A 24 -8.03 -3.14 8.00
CA ASP A 24 -9.23 -3.36 8.79
C ASP A 24 -9.19 -2.65 10.16
N ALA A 25 -8.00 -2.33 10.66
CA ALA A 25 -7.82 -1.51 11.87
C ALA A 25 -8.04 0.00 11.64
N LEU A 26 -8.17 0.45 10.38
CA LEU A 26 -8.40 1.86 10.07
C LEU A 26 -9.82 2.30 10.49
N PRO A 27 -10.00 3.57 10.91
CA PRO A 27 -11.34 4.17 11.00
C PRO A 27 -12.10 4.00 9.69
N VAL A 28 -13.43 3.84 9.78
CA VAL A 28 -14.29 3.48 8.65
C VAL A 28 -14.14 4.47 7.49
N GLU A 29 -14.07 5.76 7.81
CA GLU A 29 -13.91 6.85 6.86
C GLU A 29 -12.56 6.77 6.12
N ASN A 30 -11.47 6.53 6.85
CA ASN A 30 -10.14 6.35 6.29
C ASN A 30 -10.06 5.10 5.42
N ARG A 31 -10.69 3.99 5.83
CA ARG A 31 -10.76 2.75 5.04
C ARG A 31 -11.53 2.95 3.73
N MET A 32 -12.66 3.66 3.77
CA MET A 32 -13.45 3.99 2.57
C MET A 32 -12.66 4.88 1.61
N LEU A 33 -12.00 5.91 2.13
CA LEU A 33 -11.15 6.78 1.33
C LEU A 33 -10.00 5.99 0.69
N LEU A 34 -9.28 5.18 1.47
CA LEU A 34 -8.19 4.35 0.98
C LEU A 34 -8.66 3.38 -0.11
N LYS A 35 -9.81 2.70 0.11
CA LYS A 35 -10.44 1.83 -0.90
C LYS A 35 -10.70 2.59 -2.20
N THR A 36 -11.24 3.79 -2.12
CA THR A 36 -11.59 4.62 -3.29
C THR A 36 -10.33 5.02 -4.07
N VAL A 37 -9.29 5.47 -3.35
CA VAL A 37 -7.99 5.82 -3.96
C VAL A 37 -7.36 4.59 -4.62
N CYS A 38 -7.27 3.46 -3.92
CA CYS A 38 -6.67 2.25 -4.47
C CYS A 38 -7.47 1.68 -5.66
N GLN A 39 -8.79 1.84 -5.67
CA GLN A 39 -9.62 1.46 -6.82
C GLN A 39 -9.23 2.28 -8.06
N PHE A 40 -9.14 3.60 -7.92
CA PHE A 40 -8.71 4.48 -9.00
C PHE A 40 -7.28 4.15 -9.47
N LEU A 41 -6.34 3.91 -8.55
CA LEU A 41 -4.96 3.56 -8.91
C LEU A 41 -4.87 2.22 -9.65
N THR A 42 -5.74 1.26 -9.33
CA THR A 42 -5.83 -0.02 -10.05
C THR A 42 -6.26 0.20 -11.49
N GLU A 43 -7.23 1.10 -11.72
CA GLU A 43 -7.68 1.48 -13.06
C GLU A 43 -6.59 2.21 -13.86
N VAL A 44 -5.87 3.15 -13.23
CA VAL A 44 -4.72 3.83 -13.84
C VAL A 44 -3.65 2.81 -14.24
N ALA A 45 -3.35 1.84 -13.36
CA ALA A 45 -2.38 0.80 -13.63
C ALA A 45 -2.79 -0.13 -14.77
N ALA A 46 -4.09 -0.40 -14.96
CA ALA A 46 -4.60 -1.20 -16.08
C ALA A 46 -4.32 -0.55 -17.44
N HIS A 47 -4.19 0.78 -17.48
CA HIS A 47 -3.90 1.58 -18.67
C HIS A 47 -2.41 1.91 -18.84
N SER A 48 -1.51 1.18 -18.16
CA SER A 48 -0.08 1.49 -18.12
C SER A 48 0.64 1.45 -19.48
N LYS A 49 0.05 0.82 -20.49
CA LYS A 49 0.61 0.81 -21.86
C LYS A 49 0.56 2.19 -22.53
N GLU A 50 -0.38 3.03 -22.11
CA GLU A 50 -0.58 4.37 -22.67
C GLU A 50 -0.08 5.46 -21.72
N ASN A 51 -0.44 5.38 -20.44
CA ASN A 51 -0.07 6.40 -19.46
C ASN A 51 1.31 6.18 -18.80
N MET A 52 1.97 5.06 -19.08
CA MET A 52 3.29 4.67 -18.54
C MET A 52 3.34 4.47 -17.01
N MET A 53 2.19 4.45 -16.34
CA MET A 53 2.07 4.34 -14.88
C MET A 53 1.62 2.94 -14.48
N ASN A 54 2.57 2.01 -14.39
CA ASN A 54 2.30 0.70 -13.77
C ASN A 54 2.22 0.80 -12.23
N ALA A 55 1.80 -0.28 -11.57
CA ALA A 55 1.66 -0.30 -10.11
C ALA A 55 2.96 0.03 -9.34
N ASN A 56 4.13 -0.34 -9.87
CA ASN A 56 5.41 0.04 -9.25
C ASN A 56 5.61 1.56 -9.29
N ASN A 57 5.45 2.18 -10.47
CA ASN A 57 5.59 3.62 -10.65
C ASN A 57 4.60 4.40 -9.76
N LEU A 58 3.35 3.94 -9.72
CA LEU A 58 2.33 4.53 -8.86
C LEU A 58 2.71 4.40 -7.38
N SER A 59 3.21 3.24 -6.95
CA SER A 59 3.58 3.01 -5.54
C SER A 59 4.72 3.89 -5.04
N VAL A 60 5.66 4.28 -5.91
CA VAL A 60 6.76 5.20 -5.55
C VAL A 60 6.24 6.61 -5.30
N VAL A 61 5.24 7.05 -6.06
CA VAL A 61 4.67 8.41 -5.95
C VAL A 61 3.61 8.48 -4.85
N PHE A 62 2.74 7.47 -4.75
CA PHE A 62 1.64 7.45 -3.78
C PHE A 62 2.04 6.88 -2.42
N GLY A 63 3.08 6.05 -2.34
CA GLY A 63 3.58 5.48 -1.08
C GLY A 63 3.75 6.52 0.03
N PRO A 64 4.51 7.61 -0.20
CA PRO A 64 4.67 8.67 0.80
C PRO A 64 3.36 9.39 1.17
N ASN A 65 2.41 9.49 0.25
CA ASN A 65 1.14 10.21 0.46
C ASN A 65 0.10 9.41 1.25
N LEU A 66 0.17 8.07 1.21
CA LEU A 66 -0.75 7.20 1.94
C LEU A 66 -0.29 6.92 3.38
N THR A 67 1.00 7.12 3.64
CA THR A 67 1.63 6.79 4.91
C THR A 67 2.67 7.85 5.20
N TRP A 68 2.25 8.98 5.74
CA TRP A 68 3.20 9.99 6.21
C TRP A 68 3.72 9.61 7.59
N PRO A 69 5.03 9.44 7.78
CA PRO A 69 5.61 9.43 9.12
C PRO A 69 5.43 10.81 9.74
N THR A 70 5.12 10.84 11.03
CA THR A 70 4.95 12.07 11.81
C THR A 70 6.26 12.84 12.03
N ASP A 71 7.40 12.28 11.62
CA ASP A 71 8.72 12.87 11.77
C ASP A 71 9.25 13.48 10.46
N HIS A 72 10.00 14.59 10.59
CA HIS A 72 10.52 15.38 9.48
C HIS A 72 11.61 14.66 8.64
N GLU A 73 12.20 13.57 9.13
CA GLU A 73 13.23 12.79 8.42
C GLU A 73 12.87 11.31 8.40
N VAL A 74 12.58 10.78 7.21
CA VAL A 74 12.20 9.37 7.00
C VAL A 74 13.39 8.62 6.39
N PRO A 75 13.96 7.61 7.07
CA PRO A 75 15.02 6.78 6.50
C PRO A 75 14.58 6.12 5.19
N ILE A 76 15.50 5.98 4.22
CA ILE A 76 15.22 5.37 2.90
C ILE A 76 14.62 3.96 3.02
N THR A 77 15.02 3.20 4.04
CA THR A 77 14.48 1.86 4.32
C THR A 77 12.99 1.89 4.67
N GLN A 78 12.53 2.92 5.39
CA GLN A 78 11.11 3.11 5.67
C GLN A 78 10.36 3.51 4.39
N LEU A 79 10.90 4.40 3.56
CA LEU A 79 10.30 4.75 2.25
C LEU A 79 10.07 3.51 1.37
N ASN A 80 11.03 2.58 1.33
CA ASN A 80 10.88 1.33 0.60
C ASN A 80 9.74 0.44 1.15
N ASN A 81 9.56 0.40 2.47
CA ASN A 81 8.46 -0.33 3.10
C ASN A 81 7.10 0.31 2.74
N LEU A 82 7.02 1.64 2.74
CA LEU A 82 5.80 2.38 2.39
C LEU A 82 5.42 2.17 0.92
N ASN A 83 6.40 2.25 0.02
CA ASN A 83 6.19 1.96 -1.40
C ASN A 83 5.73 0.52 -1.60
N ASN A 84 6.32 -0.44 -0.89
CA ASN A 84 5.89 -1.84 -0.99
C ASN A 84 4.47 -2.06 -0.46
N PHE A 85 4.10 -1.40 0.63
CA PHE A 85 2.73 -1.42 1.16
C PHE A 85 1.75 -0.87 0.13
N CYS A 86 2.00 0.33 -0.42
CA CYS A 86 1.17 0.93 -1.46
C CYS A 86 1.07 0.06 -2.72
N TYR A 87 2.18 -0.51 -3.18
CA TYR A 87 2.20 -1.45 -4.30
C TYR A 87 1.26 -2.63 -4.07
N ARG A 88 1.28 -3.21 -2.86
CA ARG A 88 0.45 -4.37 -2.53
C ARG A 88 -1.04 -4.02 -2.45
N LEU A 89 -1.38 -2.82 -1.97
CA LEU A 89 -2.77 -2.33 -1.99
C LEU A 89 -3.33 -2.21 -3.42
N ILE A 90 -2.48 -1.89 -4.40
CA ILE A 90 -2.87 -1.79 -5.81
C ILE A 90 -2.97 -3.19 -6.43
N VAL A 91 -1.93 -4.02 -6.29
CA VAL A 91 -1.85 -5.32 -6.99
C VAL A 91 -2.78 -6.37 -6.39
N ASP A 92 -3.03 -6.34 -5.08
CA ASP A 92 -3.94 -7.27 -4.41
C ASP A 92 -5.24 -6.58 -3.97
N TYR A 93 -5.67 -5.54 -4.71
CA TYR A 93 -6.87 -4.75 -4.42
C TYR A 93 -8.07 -5.63 -4.03
N ASP A 94 -8.42 -6.62 -4.85
CA ASP A 94 -9.60 -7.46 -4.61
C ASP A 94 -9.48 -8.26 -3.30
N LYS A 95 -8.29 -8.78 -3.00
CA LYS A 95 -8.04 -9.55 -1.76
C LYS A 95 -8.07 -8.66 -0.53
N VAL A 96 -7.74 -7.38 -0.67
CA VAL A 96 -7.71 -6.43 0.45
C VAL A 96 -9.09 -5.77 0.67
N PHE A 97 -9.82 -5.43 -0.40
CA PHE A 97 -11.00 -4.55 -0.32
C PHE A 97 -12.33 -5.16 -0.81
N GLU A 98 -12.31 -6.24 -1.60
CA GLU A 98 -13.50 -6.88 -2.22
C GLU A 98 -13.71 -8.33 -1.73
N ARG A 99 -13.32 -8.60 -0.49
CA ARG A 99 -13.56 -9.89 0.17
C ARG A 99 -15.06 -10.07 0.38
N LYS A 100 -15.68 -10.98 -0.38
CA LYS A 100 -17.06 -11.45 -0.17
C LYS A 100 -17.09 -12.53 0.91
#